data_AF-A0A1T5HX63-F1
#
_entry.id   AF-A0A1T5HX63-F1
#
_cell.length_a   1.000
_cell.length_b   1.000
_cell.length_c   1.000
_cell.angle_alpha   90.00
_cell.angle_beta   90.00
_cell.angle_gamma   90.00
#
_symmetry.space_group_name_H-M   'P 1'
#
loop_
_entity.id
_entity.type
_entity.pdbx_description
1 polymer ?
#
loop_
_entity_poly.entity_id
_entity_poly.type
_entity_poly.pdbx_seq_one_letter_code
_entity_poly.pdbx_strand_id
1 'polypeptide(L)' 'MSEINELYVCEVCGQSEYLEGEHTIICICGHIQTLPDDIPSSD' A
#
# COMPACT_ATOMS: atom_id res chain seq x y z
N MET A 1 2.93 19.42 -9.64
CA MET A 1 3.15 18.99 -8.24
C MET A 1 3.73 17.60 -8.33
N SER A 2 4.94 17.37 -7.81
CA SER A 2 5.52 16.03 -7.85
C SER A 2 4.69 15.13 -6.95
N GLU A 3 4.01 14.16 -7.54
CA GLU A 3 3.34 13.08 -6.82
C GLU A 3 4.39 12.42 -5.94
N ILE A 4 4.23 12.59 -4.62
CA ILE A 4 4.98 11.82 -3.65
C ILE A 4 4.49 10.40 -3.90
N ASN A 5 5.32 9.55 -4.52
CA ASN A 5 5.12 8.12 -4.48
C ASN A 5 5.03 7.76 -3.00
N GLU A 6 3.83 7.54 -2.50
CA GLU A 6 3.59 7.00 -1.18
C GLU A 6 4.25 5.62 -1.18
N LEU A 7 5.47 5.57 -0.65
CA LEU A 7 6.13 4.31 -0.38
C LEU A 7 5.28 3.62 0.67
N TYR A 8 4.49 2.64 0.26
CA TYR A 8 3.74 1.79 1.17
C TYR A 8 4.72 0.97 2.02
N VAL A 9 4.57 1.11 3.33
CA VAL A 9 5.43 0.47 4.34
C VAL A 9 4.57 -0.49 5.14
N CYS A 10 5.14 -1.65 5.46
CA CYS A 10 4.49 -2.64 6.30
C CYS A 10 4.21 -2.09 7.69
N GLU A 11 2.96 -2.13 8.14
CA GLU A 11 2.61 -1.68 9.50
C GLU A 11 3.19 -2.60 10.57
N VAL A 12 3.51 -3.85 10.21
CA VAL A 12 4.05 -4.86 11.14
C VAL A 12 5.56 -4.75 11.29
N CYS A 13 6.31 -4.67 10.19
CA CYS A 13 7.78 -4.72 10.23
C CYS A 13 8.46 -3.40 9.86
N GLY A 14 7.71 -2.39 9.42
CA GLY A 14 8.25 -1.07 9.04
C GLY A 14 9.12 -1.08 7.79
N GLN A 15 9.12 -2.16 7.01
CA GLN A 15 9.86 -2.24 5.75
C GLN A 15 8.97 -1.94 4.56
N SER A 16 9.59 -1.41 3.50
CA SER A 16 8.92 -1.23 2.21
C SER A 16 8.45 -2.58 1.66
N GLU A 17 7.28 -2.55 1.06
CA GLU A 17 6.61 -3.75 0.60
C GLU A 17 6.58 -3.79 -0.93
N TYR A 18 6.25 -4.96 -1.49
CA TYR A 18 6.01 -5.08 -2.92
C TYR A 18 4.51 -5.04 -3.18
N LEU A 19 4.11 -4.23 -4.16
CA LEU A 19 2.72 -4.10 -4.58
C LEU A 19 2.37 -5.27 -5.51
N GLU A 20 1.32 -6.02 -5.20
CA GLU A 20 0.78 -7.08 -6.04
C GLU A 20 -0.65 -6.72 -6.48
N GLY A 21 -0.82 -6.40 -7.77
CA GLY A 21 -2.12 -5.93 -8.29
C GLY A 21 -2.45 -4.49 -7.88
N GLU A 22 -3.72 -4.10 -7.99
CA GLU A 22 -4.13 -2.69 -7.79
C GLU A 22 -4.38 -2.33 -6.31
N HIS A 23 -4.71 -3.28 -5.43
CA HIS A 23 -5.05 -2.99 -4.02
C HIS A 23 -4.47 -3.98 -3.01
N THR A 24 -3.49 -4.80 -3.40
CA THR A 24 -2.83 -5.70 -2.45
C THR A 24 -1.36 -5.38 -2.35
N ILE A 25 -0.89 -5.31 -1.12
CA ILE A 25 0.51 -5.15 -0.78
C ILE A 25 0.95 -6.41 -0.08
N ILE A 26 2.11 -6.92 -0.45
CA ILE A 26 2.70 -8.06 0.23
C ILE A 26 4.07 -7.64 0.76
N CYS A 27 4.27 -7.87 2.04
CA CYS A 27 5.53 -7.61 2.69
C CYS A 27 6.47 -8.80 2.53
N ILE A 28 7.78 -8.51 2.47
CA ILE A 28 8.84 -9.53 2.57
C ILE A 28 8.79 -10.33 3.88
N CYS A 29 8.19 -9.79 4.95
CA CYS A 29 8.00 -10.53 6.20
C CYS A 29 6.87 -11.58 6.12
N GLY A 30 6.14 -11.65 5.00
CA GLY A 30 5.00 -12.55 4.79
C GLY A 30 3.65 -11.98 5.22
N HIS A 31 3.61 -10.72 5.69
CA HIS A 31 2.36 -10.01 5.96
C HIS A 31 1.72 -9.54 4.65
N ILE A 32 0.41 -9.70 4.52
CA ILE A 32 -0.35 -9.24 3.36
C ILE A 32 -1.26 -8.12 3.85
N GLN A 33 -1.12 -6.93 3.28
CA GLN A 33 -1.93 -5.75 3.57
C GLN A 33 -2.78 -5.42 2.36
N THR A 34 -4.06 -5.16 2.56
CA THR A 34 -4.92 -4.68 1.49
C THR A 34 -4.97 -3.16 1.61
N LEU A 35 -4.61 -2.47 0.53
CA LEU A 35 -4.83 -1.04 0.49
C LEU A 35 -6.33 -0.79 0.53
N PRO A 36 -6.79 0.19 1.33
CA PRO A 36 -8.16 0.65 1.17
C PRO A 36 -8.36 1.01 -0.31
N ASP A 37 -9.47 0.55 -0.90
CA ASP A 37 -9.92 1.00 -2.23
C ASP A 37 -10.13 2.51 -2.16
N ASP A 38 -9.07 3.28 -2.40
CA ASP A 38 -9.10 4.72 -2.24
C ASP A 38 -9.67 5.40 -3.49
N ILE A 39 -10.91 5.07 -3.89
CA ILE A 39 -11.61 5.83 -4.96
C ILE A 39 -13.17 5.69 -4.91
N PRO A 40 -13.97 6.70 -5.37
CA PRO A 40 -14.38 7.93 -4.67
C PRO A 40 -15.91 8.23 -4.77
N SER A 41 -16.43 9.21 -4.04
CA SER A 41 -17.32 10.26 -4.61
C SER A 41 -17.74 11.26 -3.54
N SER A 42 -17.45 12.53 -3.79
CA SER A 42 -17.99 13.70 -3.10
C SER A 42 -19.51 13.60 -2.98
N ASP A 43 -20.04 13.71 -1.76
CA ASP A 43 -21.41 14.21 -1.52
C ASP A 43 -21.29 15.60 -0.89
#